data_AF-A0AAW1XR20-F1
#
_entry.id   AF-A0AAW1XR20-F1
#
_cell.length_a   1.000
_cell.length_b   1.000
_cell.length_c   1.000
_cell.angle_alpha   90.00
_cell.angle_beta   90.00
_cell.angle_gamma   90.00
#
_symmetry.space_group_name_H-M   'P 1'
#
loop_
_entity.id
_entity.type
_entity.pdbx_description
1 polymer ?
#
loop_
_entity_poly.entity_id
_entity_poly.type
_entity_poly.pdbx_seq_one_letter_code
_entity_poly.pdbx_strand_id
1 'polypeptide(L)'
;MVDWVWELYGRGQVIEAADPKLCGYFNEEQMKCLIIVGLWCAHPNHVSRPSIQEAIQVLNFNAPLPSLPLDMPEVTSSYRPPFTYGTGTSERGKTY
;
A
#
# COMPACT_ATOMS: atom_id res chain seq x y z
N MET A 1 8.59 4.87 -6.39
CA MET A 1 9.06 3.45 -6.37
C MET A 1 7.88 2.52 -6.54
N VAL A 2 6.80 2.70 -5.77
CA VAL A 2 5.53 1.98 -5.94
C VAL A 2 4.92 2.21 -7.33
N ASP A 3 5.05 3.43 -7.86
CA ASP A 3 4.48 3.82 -9.17
C ASP A 3 5.00 2.95 -10.32
N TRP A 4 6.33 2.74 -10.38
CA TRP A 4 6.96 1.88 -11.40
C TRP A 4 6.52 0.41 -11.29
N VAL A 5 6.37 -0.11 -10.07
CA VAL A 5 5.88 -1.49 -9.85
C VAL A 5 4.41 -1.60 -10.26
N TRP A 6 3.62 -0.54 -10.08
CA TRP A 6 2.24 -0.47 -10.54
C TRP A 6 2.13 -0.47 -12.07
N GLU A 7 3.01 0.26 -12.76
CA GLU A 7 3.11 0.24 -14.23
C GLU A 7 3.43 -1.17 -14.75
N LEU A 8 4.37 -1.88 -14.11
CA LEU A 8 4.68 -3.27 -14.45
C LEU A 8 3.50 -4.20 -14.18
N TYR A 9 2.76 -4.00 -13.08
CA TYR A 9 1.55 -4.75 -12.79
C TYR A 9 0.48 -4.56 -13.87
N GLY A 10 0.20 -3.32 -14.26
CA GLY A 10 -0.76 -2.99 -15.32
C GLY A 10 -0.40 -3.59 -16.69
N ARG A 11 0.91 -3.78 -16.96
CA ARG A 11 1.42 -4.44 -18.17
C ARG A 11 1.48 -5.96 -18.08
N GLY A 12 1.20 -6.56 -16.92
CA GLY A 12 1.37 -7.99 -16.68
C GLY A 12 2.82 -8.46 -16.56
N GLN A 13 3.75 -7.52 -16.36
CA GLN A 13 5.21 -7.74 -16.28
C GLN A 13 5.73 -7.68 -14.83
N VAL A 14 4.88 -8.01 -13.85
CA VAL A 14 5.18 -7.81 -12.41
C VAL A 14 6.48 -8.48 -11.94
N ILE A 15 6.91 -9.58 -12.57
CA ILE A 15 8.17 -10.27 -12.23
C ILE A 15 9.40 -9.40 -12.49
N GLU A 16 9.33 -8.43 -13.41
CA GLU A 16 10.43 -7.51 -13.70
C GLU A 16 10.75 -6.58 -12.52
N ALA A 17 9.86 -6.48 -11.52
CA ALA A 17 10.11 -5.77 -10.28
C ALA A 17 10.96 -6.55 -9.27
N ALA A 18 11.28 -7.83 -9.54
CA ALA A 18 12.16 -8.62 -8.69
C ALA A 18 13.58 -8.04 -8.66
N ASP A 19 14.26 -8.14 -7.51
CA ASP A 19 15.64 -7.67 -7.36
C ASP A 19 16.57 -8.42 -8.34
N PRO A 20 17.29 -7.73 -9.24
CA PRO A 20 18.22 -8.36 -10.17
C PRO A 20 19.30 -9.21 -9.50
N LYS A 21 19.66 -8.92 -8.23
CA LYS A 21 20.62 -9.71 -7.45
C LYS A 21 20.13 -11.10 -7.11
N LEU A 22 18.82 -11.35 -7.19
CA LEU A 22 18.28 -12.69 -7.06
C LEU A 22 18.57 -13.54 -8.30
N CYS A 23 18.98 -12.95 -9.43
CA CYS A 23 19.37 -13.67 -10.66
C CYS A 23 18.37 -14.74 -11.11
N GLY A 24 17.07 -14.52 -10.89
CA GLY A 24 16.01 -15.49 -11.19
C GLY A 24 15.93 -16.69 -10.23
N TYR A 25 16.73 -16.73 -9.16
CA TYR A 25 16.67 -17.74 -8.10
C TYR A 25 15.52 -17.49 -7.12
N PHE A 26 14.30 -17.46 -7.64
CA PHE A 26 13.07 -17.38 -6.86
C PHE A 26 11.96 -18.17 -7.56
N ASN A 27 10.97 -18.60 -6.81
CA ASN A 27 9.76 -19.17 -7.39
C ASN A 27 8.91 -18.03 -7.98
N GLU A 28 8.59 -18.09 -9.27
CA GLU A 28 7.85 -17.03 -9.95
C GLU A 28 6.46 -16.78 -9.34
N GLU A 29 5.75 -17.83 -8.93
CA GLU A 29 4.42 -17.72 -8.36
C GLU A 29 4.46 -17.00 -7.00
N GLN A 30 5.43 -17.36 -6.15
CA GLN A 30 5.70 -16.69 -4.87
C GLN A 30 6.12 -15.23 -5.07
N MET A 31 6.97 -14.96 -6.07
CA MET A 31 7.40 -13.59 -6.37
C MET A 31 6.23 -12.74 -6.88
N LYS A 32 5.39 -13.26 -7.79
CA LYS A 32 4.16 -12.58 -8.24
C LYS A 32 3.25 -12.28 -7.05
N CYS A 33 2.99 -13.27 -6.21
CA CYS A 33 2.15 -13.12 -5.03
C CYS A 33 2.69 -12.02 -4.10
N LEU A 34 3.98 -12.09 -3.77
CA LEU A 34 4.64 -11.12 -2.89
C LEU A 34 4.52 -9.69 -3.41
N ILE A 35 4.79 -9.47 -4.70
CA ILE A 35 4.76 -8.12 -5.29
C ILE A 35 3.33 -7.59 -5.34
N ILE A 36 2.35 -8.40 -5.72
CA ILE A 36 0.93 -8.00 -5.77
C ILE A 36 0.41 -7.67 -4.36
N VAL A 37 0.72 -8.49 -3.35
CA VAL A 37 0.39 -8.19 -1.95
C VAL A 37 1.11 -6.92 -1.49
N GLY A 38 2.36 -6.71 -1.91
CA GLY A 38 3.12 -5.49 -1.65
C GLY A 38 2.43 -4.24 -2.20
N LEU A 39 1.92 -4.29 -3.44
CA LEU A 39 1.12 -3.22 -4.05
C LEU A 39 -0.18 -2.97 -3.28
N TRP A 40 -0.87 -4.05 -2.88
CA TRP A 40 -2.10 -3.95 -2.10
C TRP A 40 -1.86 -3.27 -0.74
N CYS A 41 -0.78 -3.63 -0.05
CA CYS A 41 -0.34 -2.98 1.19
C CYS A 41 0.06 -1.51 1.00
N ALA A 42 0.68 -1.19 -0.14
CA ALA A 42 1.13 0.15 -0.49
C ALA A 42 0.04 1.01 -1.15
N HIS A 43 -1.22 0.57 -1.15
CA HIS A 43 -2.29 1.26 -1.85
C HIS A 43 -2.43 2.73 -1.37
N PRO A 44 -2.56 3.71 -2.29
CA PRO A 44 -2.64 5.13 -1.92
C PRO A 44 -3.83 5.46 -1.01
N ASN A 45 -4.99 4.88 -1.30
CA ASN A 45 -6.14 4.89 -0.39
C ASN A 45 -5.94 3.89 0.75
N HIS A 46 -5.91 4.37 1.99
CA HIS A 46 -5.72 3.57 3.19
C HIS A 46 -6.87 2.56 3.44
N VAL A 47 -8.09 2.87 3.00
CA VAL A 47 -9.26 1.99 3.16
C VAL A 47 -9.16 0.75 2.27
N SER A 48 -8.42 0.84 1.17
CA SER A 48 -8.22 -0.26 0.23
C SER A 48 -7.05 -1.18 0.63
N ARG A 49 -6.28 -0.83 1.66
CA ARG A 49 -5.16 -1.65 2.15
C ARG A 49 -5.70 -2.87 2.90
N PRO A 50 -5.06 -4.03 2.78
CA PRO A 50 -5.45 -5.22 3.53
C PRO A 50 -5.13 -5.06 5.01
N SER A 51 -5.86 -5.80 5.84
CA SER A 51 -5.37 -6.16 7.16
C SER A 51 -4.14 -7.07 7.06
N ILE A 52 -3.32 -7.11 8.12
CA ILE A 52 -2.17 -8.01 8.16
C ILE A 52 -2.60 -9.49 8.04
N GLN A 53 -3.78 -9.83 8.55
CA GLN A 53 -4.33 -11.18 8.44
C GLN A 53 -4.62 -11.55 6.98
N GLU A 54 -5.29 -10.68 6.22
CA GLU A 54 -5.59 -10.92 4.81
C GLU A 54 -4.32 -11.04 3.97
N ALA A 55 -3.35 -10.15 4.18
CA ALA A 55 -2.05 -10.22 3.50
C ALA A 55 -1.36 -11.57 3.75
N ILE A 56 -1.33 -12.05 5.00
CA ILE A 56 -0.75 -13.37 5.35
C ILE A 56 -1.52 -14.52 4.69
N GLN A 57 -2.85 -14.47 4.62
CA GLN A 57 -3.64 -15.52 3.97
C GLN A 57 -3.30 -15.65 2.48
N VAL A 58 -3.17 -14.52 1.77
CA VAL A 58 -2.81 -14.50 0.35
C VAL A 58 -1.36 -14.93 0.15
N LEU A 59 -0.42 -14.46 0.98
CA LEU A 59 0.99 -14.85 0.92
C LEU A 59 1.21 -16.35 1.14
N ASN A 60 0.37 -16.99 1.95
CA ASN A 60 0.37 -18.44 2.17
C ASN A 60 -0.45 -19.22 1.14
N PHE A 61 -0.99 -18.57 0.11
CA PHE A 61 -1.85 -19.17 -0.92
C PHE A 61 -3.14 -19.80 -0.37
N ASN A 62 -3.58 -19.37 0.81
CA ASN A 62 -4.84 -19.80 1.42
C ASN A 62 -6.04 -18.97 0.92
N ALA A 63 -5.79 -17.89 0.19
CA ALA A 63 -6.78 -17.00 -0.40
C ALA A 63 -6.31 -16.56 -1.80
N PRO A 64 -7.24 -16.22 -2.71
CA PRO A 64 -6.89 -15.75 -4.05
C PRO A 64 -6.17 -14.39 -4.00
N LEU A 65 -5.39 -14.10 -5.05
CA LEU A 65 -4.77 -12.79 -5.21
C LEU A 65 -5.83 -11.68 -5.30
N PRO A 66 -5.55 -10.49 -4.73
CA PRO A 66 -6.46 -9.36 -4.84
C PRO A 66 -6.54 -8.88 -6.28
N SER A 67 -7.73 -8.44 -6.69
CA SER A 67 -7.92 -7.72 -7.95
C SER A 67 -7.63 -6.24 -7.73
N LEU A 68 -6.44 -5.79 -8.11
CA LEU A 68 -6.03 -4.39 -8.00
C LEU A 68 -6.35 -3.64 -9.30
N PRO A 69 -6.57 -2.31 -9.23
CA PRO A 69 -6.63 -1.47 -10.42
C PRO A 69 -5.36 -1.61 -11.27
N LEU A 70 -5.51 -1.74 -12.60
CA LEU A 70 -4.37 -1.86 -13.53
C LEU A 70 -3.52 -0.59 -13.58
N ASP A 71 -4.16 0.57 -13.38
CA ASP A 71 -3.49 1.86 -13.24
C ASP A 71 -3.49 2.30 -11.78
N MET A 72 -2.43 3.01 -11.38
CA MET A 72 -2.33 3.50 -10.01
C MET A 72 -3.43 4.53 -9.75
N PRO A 73 -4.30 4.33 -8.75
CA PRO A 73 -5.36 5.28 -8.47
C PRO A 73 -4.76 6.58 -7.96
N GLU A 74 -5.11 7.70 -8.60
CA GLU A 74 -4.77 9.02 -8.08
C GLU A 74 -5.38 9.19 -6.69
N VAL A 75 -4.60 9.77 -5.78
CA VAL A 75 -5.07 10.12 -4.44
C VAL A 75 -6.12 11.21 -4.59
N THR A 76 -7.37 10.81 -4.76
CA THR A 76 -8.52 11.71 -4.58
C THR A 76 -8.64 11.95 -3.08
N SER A 77 -7.86 12.90 -2.59
CA SER A 77 -7.91 13.36 -1.19
C SER A 77 -9.25 14.06 -0.95
N SER A 78 -10.30 13.29 -0.70
CA SER A 78 -11.55 13.78 -0.11
C SER A 78 -11.46 13.86 1.42
N TYR A 79 -10.38 13.37 2.02
CA TYR A 79 -10.10 13.50 3.45
C TYR A 79 -9.14 14.67 3.72
N ARG A 80 -9.68 15.90 3.69
CA ARG A 80 -9.14 17.00 4.48
C ARG A 80 -9.83 16.95 5.84
N PRO A 81 -9.27 16.27 6.88
CA PRO A 81 -9.81 16.43 8.21
C PRO A 81 -9.74 17.91 8.57
N PRO A 82 -10.79 18.53 9.17
CA PRO A 82 -10.68 19.87 9.69
C PRO A 82 -9.51 19.90 10.68
N PHE A 83 -8.51 20.73 10.41
CA PHE A 83 -7.51 21.08 11.42
C PHE A 83 -8.24 21.85 12.52
N THR A 84 -8.82 21.15 13.48
CA THR A 84 -9.13 21.74 14.78
C THR A 84 -7.82 21.79 15.54
N TYR A 85 -7.03 22.84 15.29
CA TYR A 85 -6.06 23.26 16.30
C TYR A 85 -6.87 23.54 17.57
N GLY A 86 -6.67 22.70 18.58
CA GLY A 86 -7.08 23.02 19.93
C GLY A 86 -6.42 24.34 20.28
N THR A 87 -7.19 25.43 20.23
CA THR A 87 -6.87 26.66 20.94
C THR A 87 -6.83 26.31 22.41
N GLY A 88 -5.65 25.93 22.89
CA GLY A 88 -5.33 25.98 24.30
C GLY A 88 -5.49 27.43 24.71
N THR A 89 -6.61 27.74 25.36
CA THR A 89 -6.79 28.98 26.09
C THR A 89 -5.74 29.01 27.19
N SER A 90 -4.63 29.70 26.93
CA SER A 90 -3.67 30.11 27.95
C SER A 90 -4.34 31.18 28.80
N GLU A 91 -5.07 30.76 29.84
CA GLU A 91 -5.44 31.65 30.91
C GLU A 91 -4.25 31.83 31.84
N ARG A 92 -3.47 32.88 31.57
CA ARG A 92 -2.54 33.48 32.52
C ARG A 92 -3.19 34.75 33.10
N GLY A 93 -3.74 34.65 34.31
CA GLY A 93 -4.06 35.78 35.20
C GLY A 93 -4.04 35.28 36.66
N LYS A 94 -2.93 35.44 37.38
CA LYS A 94 -2.58 36.54 38.31
C LYS A 94 -3.51 36.70 39.53
N THR A 95 -2.94 36.38 40.71
CA THR A 95 -3.03 37.08 42.03
C THR A 95 -4.42 37.35 42.61
N TYR A 96 -4.76 36.92 43.83
CA TYR A 96 -4.14 37.23 45.12
C TYR A 96 -4.32 36.09 46.13
#